data_AF-X0RHV0-F1
#
_entry.id   AF-X0RHV0-F1
#
_cell.length_a   1.000
_cell.length_b   1.000
_cell.length_c   1.000
_cell.angle_alpha   90.00
_cell.angle_beta   90.00
_cell.angle_gamma   90.00
#
_symmetry.space_group_name_H-M   'P 1'
#
loop_
_entity.id
_entity.type
_entity.pdbx_description
1 polymer ?
#
loop_
_entity_poly.entity_id
_entity_poly.type
_entity_poly.pdbx_seq_one_letter_code
_entity_poly.pdbx_strand_id
1 'polypeptide(L)'
;MEESTAMSLTYCPRVVGPRRPDYHCLESILASPQFAAKAGEELALAIYNHFTSRADGTYHFWPSGETEGNPRIRRSVHDPVKLLNAYGWAICGQCAQVLYGLYRAGGLRPGLIGLPGHSLCEVFYDGRWHILDVDMWTWFRAAEGHVAGAAELAEKPRELILENPNRSNPCDLPDRKLECYAEMYAKTEIVNGRVEGVCPDWGIRAHCMDFH
;
A
#
# COMPACT_ATOMS: atom_id res chain seq x y z
N MET A 1 15.00 -17.15 53.07
CA MET A 1 14.29 -16.00 52.50
C MET A 1 13.81 -16.43 51.13
N GLU A 2 12.54 -16.82 51.01
CA GLU A 2 11.93 -17.11 49.73
C GLU A 2 11.45 -15.79 49.12
N GLU A 3 12.02 -15.43 47.98
CA GLU A 3 11.56 -14.31 47.15
C GLU A 3 10.23 -14.71 46.49
N SER A 4 9.13 -14.26 47.08
CA SER A 4 7.81 -14.30 46.47
C SER A 4 7.80 -13.40 45.23
N THR A 5 7.92 -13.99 44.04
CA THR A 5 7.71 -13.30 42.76
C THR A 5 6.23 -12.96 42.64
N ALA A 6 5.85 -11.73 42.97
CA ALA A 6 4.49 -11.26 42.74
C ALA A 6 4.24 -11.16 41.23
N MET A 7 3.32 -11.96 40.70
CA MET A 7 2.87 -11.79 39.32
C MET A 7 2.04 -10.52 39.21
N SER A 8 2.55 -9.50 38.50
CA SER A 8 1.74 -8.35 38.11
C SER A 8 0.96 -8.68 36.84
N LEU A 9 -0.36 -8.51 36.87
CA LEU A 9 -1.19 -8.61 35.68
C LEU A 9 -1.00 -7.34 34.83
N THR A 10 -0.40 -7.50 33.66
CA THR A 10 -0.28 -6.44 32.64
C THR A 10 -1.38 -6.62 31.60
N TYR A 11 -2.09 -5.54 31.28
CA TYR A 11 -3.13 -5.53 30.25
C TYR A 11 -2.75 -4.54 29.13
N CYS A 12 -2.94 -4.94 27.88
CA CYS A 12 -2.79 -4.08 26.70
C CYS A 12 -4.19 -3.85 26.09
N PRO A 13 -4.92 -2.79 26.48
CA PRO A 13 -6.26 -2.55 25.96
C PRO A 13 -6.20 -2.27 24.45
N ARG A 14 -7.08 -2.93 23.69
CA ARG A 14 -7.28 -2.69 22.26
C ARG A 14 -8.41 -1.70 22.08
N VAL A 15 -8.16 -0.62 21.33
CA VAL A 15 -9.19 0.37 20.99
C VAL A 15 -9.72 0.06 19.59
N VAL A 16 -10.92 -0.52 19.53
CA VAL A 16 -11.62 -0.85 18.28
C VAL A 16 -12.91 -0.05 18.16
N GLY A 17 -13.41 0.15 16.94
CA GLY A 17 -14.66 0.87 16.72
C GLY A 17 -15.32 0.52 15.39
N PRO A 18 -16.62 0.82 15.22
CA PRO A 18 -17.38 0.43 14.03
C PRO A 18 -17.05 1.25 12.78
N ARG A 19 -16.33 2.37 12.94
CA ARG A 19 -16.04 3.34 11.87
C ARG A 19 -14.60 3.27 11.35
N ARG A 20 -13.72 2.50 11.99
CA ARG A 20 -12.33 2.33 11.59
C ARG A 20 -11.98 0.85 11.61
N PRO A 21 -11.21 0.33 10.64
CA PRO A 21 -10.73 -1.03 10.69
C PRO A 21 -10.01 -1.36 11.99
N ASP A 22 -10.13 -2.61 12.42
CA ASP A 22 -9.23 -3.16 13.43
C ASP A 22 -7.84 -3.35 12.80
N TYR A 23 -6.94 -2.42 13.04
CA TYR A 23 -5.56 -2.46 12.54
C TYR A 23 -4.65 -3.41 13.34
N HIS A 24 -5.18 -4.37 14.10
CA HIS A 24 -4.35 -5.30 14.88
C HIS A 24 -3.48 -6.23 14.02
N CYS A 25 -4.03 -6.71 12.91
CA CYS A 25 -3.34 -7.51 11.90
C CYS A 25 -4.01 -7.30 10.52
N LEU A 26 -3.38 -7.80 9.46
CA LEU A 26 -3.90 -7.65 8.09
C LEU A 26 -5.28 -8.31 7.92
N GLU A 27 -5.48 -9.47 8.54
CA GLU A 27 -6.74 -10.22 8.50
C GLU A 27 -7.88 -9.46 9.20
N SER A 28 -7.60 -8.86 10.37
CA SER A 28 -8.56 -8.00 11.07
C SER A 28 -8.94 -6.77 10.24
N ILE A 29 -7.97 -6.15 9.55
CA ILE A 29 -8.23 -5.03 8.65
C ILE A 29 -9.23 -5.49 7.58
N LEU A 30 -8.90 -6.57 6.86
CA LEU A 30 -9.70 -7.09 5.75
C LEU A 30 -11.06 -7.67 6.16
N ALA A 31 -11.23 -8.06 7.44
CA ALA A 31 -12.52 -8.47 8.00
C ALA A 31 -13.48 -7.29 8.21
N SER A 32 -13.01 -6.05 8.10
CA SER A 32 -13.85 -4.87 8.29
C SER A 32 -14.89 -4.72 7.16
N PRO A 33 -16.11 -4.20 7.44
CA PRO A 33 -17.23 -4.22 6.48
C PRO A 33 -16.94 -3.60 5.11
N GLN A 34 -16.02 -2.63 5.03
CA GLN A 34 -15.64 -1.99 3.77
C GLN A 34 -14.80 -2.87 2.84
N PHE A 35 -14.17 -3.93 3.35
CA PHE A 35 -13.35 -4.86 2.56
C PHE A 35 -13.94 -6.27 2.53
N ALA A 36 -14.70 -6.64 3.56
CA ALA A 36 -15.25 -7.98 3.72
C ALA A 36 -16.04 -8.43 2.48
N ALA A 37 -15.82 -9.69 2.08
CA ALA A 37 -16.42 -10.34 0.91
C ALA A 37 -16.07 -9.74 -0.47
N LYS A 38 -15.25 -8.69 -0.55
CA LYS A 38 -14.76 -8.15 -1.82
C LYS A 38 -13.60 -8.99 -2.36
N ALA A 39 -13.47 -9.06 -3.67
CA ALA A 39 -12.37 -9.71 -4.37
C ALA A 39 -11.99 -8.94 -5.65
N GLY A 40 -10.89 -9.33 -6.30
CA GLY A 40 -10.46 -8.75 -7.58
C GLY A 40 -10.35 -7.22 -7.55
N GLU A 41 -10.88 -6.57 -8.59
CA GLU A 41 -10.91 -5.11 -8.72
C GLU A 41 -11.66 -4.44 -7.56
N GLU A 42 -12.76 -5.04 -7.09
CA GLU A 42 -13.60 -4.44 -6.03
C GLU A 42 -12.82 -4.30 -4.72
N LEU A 43 -12.05 -5.33 -4.36
CA LEU A 43 -11.19 -5.28 -3.17
C LEU A 43 -10.05 -4.28 -3.35
N ALA A 44 -9.41 -4.28 -4.52
CA ALA A 44 -8.30 -3.37 -4.81
C ALA A 44 -8.73 -1.89 -4.72
N LEU A 45 -9.88 -1.54 -5.29
CA LEU A 45 -10.46 -0.21 -5.20
C LEU A 45 -10.93 0.13 -3.78
N ALA A 46 -11.48 -0.82 -3.03
CA ALA A 46 -11.86 -0.57 -1.63
C ALA A 46 -10.65 -0.22 -0.78
N ILE A 47 -9.55 -0.96 -0.93
CA ILE A 47 -8.26 -0.68 -0.28
C ILE A 47 -7.76 0.71 -0.69
N TYR A 48 -7.71 1.01 -1.98
CA TYR A 48 -7.31 2.32 -2.48
C TYR A 48 -8.14 3.45 -1.85
N ASN A 49 -9.48 3.37 -1.95
CA ASN A 49 -10.40 4.39 -1.45
C ASN A 49 -10.23 4.64 0.05
N HIS A 50 -9.93 3.60 0.82
CA HIS A 50 -9.68 3.70 2.26
C HIS A 50 -8.41 4.52 2.55
N PHE A 51 -7.29 4.16 1.90
CA PHE A 51 -5.99 4.80 2.11
C PHE A 51 -5.84 6.16 1.42
N THR A 52 -6.76 6.53 0.53
CA THR A 52 -6.87 7.88 -0.04
C THR A 52 -8.08 8.65 0.50
N SER A 53 -8.68 8.21 1.61
CA SER A 53 -9.79 8.93 2.24
C SER A 53 -9.29 10.05 3.15
N ARG A 54 -10.12 11.08 3.38
CA ARG A 54 -9.78 12.13 4.36
C ARG A 54 -9.85 11.67 5.82
N ALA A 55 -10.48 10.53 6.09
CA ALA A 55 -10.68 10.03 7.44
C ALA A 55 -9.59 9.05 7.85
N ASP A 56 -9.22 8.14 6.96
CA ASP A 56 -8.34 7.01 7.23
C ASP A 56 -7.14 6.92 6.28
N GLY A 57 -7.03 7.88 5.36
CA GLY A 57 -5.96 7.91 4.40
C GLY A 57 -4.60 8.19 5.01
N THR A 58 -3.58 7.70 4.31
CA THR A 58 -2.19 8.04 4.59
C THR A 58 -1.83 9.30 3.81
N TYR A 59 -0.93 10.12 4.37
CA TYR A 59 -0.32 11.22 3.63
C TYR A 59 1.18 10.97 3.42
N HIS A 60 1.69 11.45 2.29
CA HIS A 60 3.09 11.34 1.94
C HIS A 60 3.93 12.28 2.81
N PHE A 61 4.87 11.73 3.57
CA PHE A 61 5.80 12.51 4.39
C PHE A 61 7.12 11.78 4.60
N TRP A 62 7.98 12.24 5.51
CA TRP A 62 9.30 11.66 5.80
C TRP A 62 9.22 10.16 6.15
N PRO A 63 10.19 9.32 5.71
CA PRO A 63 10.22 7.91 6.06
C PRO A 63 10.19 7.72 7.58
N SER A 64 9.23 6.95 8.09
CA SER A 64 9.19 6.62 9.51
C SER A 64 10.40 5.75 9.86
N GLY A 65 11.27 6.28 10.72
CA GLY A 65 12.54 5.67 11.09
C GLY A 65 12.56 5.17 12.52
N GLU A 66 13.21 4.03 12.76
CA GLU A 66 13.44 3.49 14.10
C GLU A 66 14.85 2.96 14.30
N THR A 67 15.43 3.30 15.45
CA THR A 67 16.75 2.82 15.88
C THR A 67 16.71 1.34 16.25
N GLU A 68 15.58 0.85 16.77
CA GLU A 68 15.34 -0.54 17.21
C GLU A 68 13.93 -0.97 16.81
N GLY A 69 13.75 -2.23 16.34
CA GLY A 69 12.47 -2.75 15.86
C GLY A 69 12.58 -3.66 14.62
N ASN A 70 11.59 -4.51 14.39
CA ASN A 70 11.49 -5.43 13.24
C ASN A 70 10.04 -5.46 12.69
N PRO A 71 9.84 -5.67 11.36
CA PRO A 71 10.82 -5.55 10.28
C PRO A 71 11.14 -4.08 9.92
N ARG A 72 12.41 -3.83 9.58
CA ARG A 72 12.88 -2.55 9.05
C ARG A 72 13.77 -2.74 7.83
N ILE A 73 13.75 -1.78 6.91
CA ILE A 73 14.65 -1.70 5.76
C ILE A 73 15.37 -0.36 5.84
N ARG A 74 16.71 -0.35 5.86
CA ARG A 74 17.52 0.88 5.94
C ARG A 74 17.10 1.83 7.07
N ARG A 75 16.74 1.28 8.24
CA ARG A 75 16.21 1.98 9.43
C ARG A 75 14.79 2.54 9.29
N SER A 76 14.11 2.31 8.16
CA SER A 76 12.71 2.66 7.98
C SER A 76 11.78 1.51 8.37
N VAL A 77 10.64 1.82 8.98
CA VAL A 77 9.61 0.83 9.34
C VAL A 77 8.85 0.41 8.10
N HIS A 78 8.70 -0.88 7.86
CA HIS A 78 7.90 -1.41 6.74
C HIS A 78 6.79 -2.36 7.18
N ASP A 79 6.63 -2.55 8.50
CA ASP A 79 5.51 -3.31 9.04
C ASP A 79 4.20 -2.54 8.83
N PRO A 80 3.22 -3.08 8.07
CA PRO A 80 1.98 -2.37 7.78
C PRO A 80 1.18 -2.05 9.03
N VAL A 81 1.15 -2.98 9.98
CA VAL A 81 0.37 -2.85 11.20
C VAL A 81 0.96 -1.72 12.06
N LYS A 82 2.28 -1.67 12.18
CA LYS A 82 2.97 -0.59 12.91
C LYS A 82 2.82 0.76 12.22
N LEU A 83 2.97 0.81 10.90
CA LEU A 83 2.79 2.03 10.10
C LEU A 83 1.41 2.66 10.33
N LEU A 84 0.36 1.85 10.31
CA LEU A 84 -1.02 2.31 10.42
C LEU A 84 -1.42 2.70 11.86
N ASN A 85 -0.87 2.04 12.88
CA ASN A 85 -1.21 2.34 14.28
C ASN A 85 -0.35 3.45 14.90
N ALA A 86 0.95 3.52 14.58
CA ALA A 86 1.90 4.37 15.31
C ALA A 86 2.31 5.64 14.57
N TYR A 87 2.24 5.66 13.24
CA TYR A 87 2.71 6.79 12.43
C TYR A 87 1.56 7.50 11.74
N GLY A 88 0.76 6.81 10.94
CA GLY A 88 -0.31 7.45 10.16
C GLY A 88 0.18 8.26 8.95
N TRP A 89 1.48 8.20 8.64
CA TRP A 89 2.08 8.70 7.40
C TRP A 89 3.08 7.68 6.85
N ALA A 90 3.42 7.81 5.57
CA ALA A 90 4.32 6.90 4.88
C ALA A 90 5.00 7.58 3.69
N ILE A 91 6.04 6.96 3.14
CA ILE A 91 6.55 7.21 1.78
C ILE A 91 6.13 6.09 0.82
N CYS A 92 6.34 6.31 -0.48
CA CYS A 92 6.07 5.34 -1.55
C CYS A 92 6.45 3.89 -1.23
N GLY A 93 7.69 3.64 -0.78
CA GLY A 93 8.14 2.30 -0.43
C GLY A 93 7.44 1.68 0.79
N GLN A 94 6.92 2.50 1.71
CA GLN A 94 6.14 2.03 2.86
C GLN A 94 4.69 1.75 2.45
N CYS A 95 4.09 2.66 1.67
CA CYS A 95 2.78 2.47 1.04
C CYS A 95 2.74 1.18 0.20
N ALA A 96 3.77 0.95 -0.62
CA ALA A 96 3.88 -0.26 -1.44
C ALA A 96 3.91 -1.54 -0.61
N GLN A 97 4.60 -1.54 0.55
CA GLN A 97 4.65 -2.71 1.44
C GLN A 97 3.32 -2.94 2.17
N VAL A 98 2.62 -1.87 2.58
CA VAL A 98 1.25 -1.95 3.13
C VAL A 98 0.32 -2.61 2.11
N LEU A 99 0.32 -2.12 0.87
CA LEU A 99 -0.49 -2.68 -0.22
C LEU A 99 -0.11 -4.14 -0.50
N TYR A 100 1.18 -4.47 -0.56
CA TYR A 100 1.64 -5.84 -0.76
C TYR A 100 1.07 -6.77 0.31
N GLY A 101 1.17 -6.40 1.59
CA GLY A 101 0.62 -7.18 2.70
C GLY A 101 -0.90 -7.38 2.57
N LEU A 102 -1.65 -6.30 2.37
CA LEU A 102 -3.12 -6.38 2.26
C LEU A 102 -3.57 -7.17 1.03
N TYR A 103 -2.94 -6.99 -0.12
CA TYR A 103 -3.25 -7.76 -1.31
C TYR A 103 -2.95 -9.24 -1.13
N ARG A 104 -1.81 -9.61 -0.53
CA ARG A 104 -1.51 -11.01 -0.20
C ARG A 104 -2.54 -11.61 0.75
N ALA A 105 -2.86 -10.92 1.85
CA ALA A 105 -3.81 -11.38 2.86
C ALA A 105 -5.24 -11.48 2.29
N GLY A 106 -5.60 -10.59 1.36
CA GLY A 106 -6.89 -10.59 0.65
C GLY A 106 -6.98 -11.58 -0.51
N GLY A 107 -5.98 -12.45 -0.71
CA GLY A 107 -5.98 -13.47 -1.77
C GLY A 107 -5.68 -12.95 -3.18
N LEU A 108 -5.24 -11.70 -3.32
CA LEU A 108 -4.77 -11.14 -4.59
C LEU A 108 -3.27 -11.47 -4.80
N ARG A 109 -2.79 -11.31 -6.03
CA ARG A 109 -1.37 -11.49 -6.36
C ARG A 109 -0.67 -10.13 -6.54
N PRO A 110 0.01 -9.60 -5.51
CA PRO A 110 0.77 -8.37 -5.64
C PRO A 110 2.16 -8.57 -6.26
N GLY A 111 2.76 -7.47 -6.70
CA GLY A 111 4.14 -7.40 -7.18
C GLY A 111 4.75 -6.03 -6.86
N LEU A 112 5.91 -6.01 -6.21
CA LEU A 112 6.63 -4.78 -5.93
C LEU A 112 7.45 -4.38 -7.15
N ILE A 113 7.34 -3.10 -7.55
CA ILE A 113 8.04 -2.54 -8.70
C ILE A 113 8.75 -1.24 -8.34
N GLY A 114 9.85 -0.96 -9.05
CA GLY A 114 10.62 0.26 -8.91
C GLY A 114 10.49 1.12 -10.17
N LEU A 115 10.23 2.41 -9.98
CA LEU A 115 10.30 3.43 -11.03
C LEU A 115 11.39 4.43 -10.67
N PRO A 116 11.86 5.27 -11.62
CA PRO A 116 12.82 6.32 -11.32
C PRO A 116 12.33 7.24 -10.18
N GLY A 117 12.92 7.08 -8.99
CA GLY A 117 12.55 7.87 -7.80
C GLY A 117 11.19 7.53 -7.18
N HIS A 118 10.64 6.34 -7.45
CA HIS A 118 9.36 5.89 -6.89
C HIS A 118 9.30 4.38 -6.67
N SER A 119 8.51 3.92 -5.71
CA SER A 119 8.33 2.49 -5.43
C SER A 119 6.85 2.20 -5.26
N LEU A 120 6.40 1.11 -5.89
CA LEU A 120 4.99 0.82 -6.08
C LEU A 120 4.67 -0.65 -5.81
N CYS A 121 3.39 -0.94 -5.60
CA CYS A 121 2.86 -2.29 -5.55
C CYS A 121 1.77 -2.45 -6.61
N GLU A 122 2.08 -3.20 -7.68
CA GLU A 122 1.06 -3.67 -8.60
C GLU A 122 0.26 -4.81 -7.97
N VAL A 123 -0.91 -5.07 -8.55
CA VAL A 123 -1.77 -6.18 -8.19
C VAL A 123 -2.32 -6.85 -9.44
N PHE A 124 -2.39 -8.18 -9.44
CA PHE A 124 -2.89 -8.97 -10.54
C PHE A 124 -4.26 -9.57 -10.21
N TYR A 125 -5.24 -9.27 -11.05
CA TYR A 125 -6.58 -9.84 -11.08
C TYR A 125 -7.10 -9.81 -12.53
N ASP A 126 -8.17 -10.55 -12.83
CA ASP A 126 -8.81 -10.58 -14.16
C ASP A 126 -7.82 -10.76 -15.34
N GLY A 127 -6.77 -11.56 -15.12
CA GLY A 127 -5.78 -11.90 -16.13
C GLY A 127 -4.75 -10.83 -16.44
N ARG A 128 -4.71 -9.70 -15.72
CA ARG A 128 -3.79 -8.58 -16.01
C ARG A 128 -3.26 -7.89 -14.76
N TRP A 129 -2.20 -7.09 -14.93
CA TRP A 129 -1.60 -6.29 -13.87
C TRP A 129 -2.24 -4.89 -13.83
N HIS A 130 -2.41 -4.36 -12.63
CA HIS A 130 -3.06 -3.09 -12.36
C HIS A 130 -2.23 -2.31 -11.34
N ILE A 131 -2.25 -0.98 -11.44
CA ILE A 131 -1.66 -0.09 -10.43
C ILE A 131 -2.71 0.85 -9.84
N LEU A 132 -2.77 0.86 -8.50
CA LEU A 132 -3.51 1.83 -7.71
C LEU A 132 -2.53 2.46 -6.72
N ASP A 133 -2.05 3.65 -7.04
CA ASP A 133 -1.00 4.34 -6.31
C ASP A 133 -1.60 5.15 -5.16
N VAL A 134 -1.62 4.58 -3.96
CA VAL A 134 -2.14 5.24 -2.74
C VAL A 134 -1.21 6.32 -2.19
N ASP A 135 0.07 6.31 -2.58
CA ASP A 135 1.02 7.34 -2.16
C ASP A 135 0.76 8.65 -2.92
N MET A 136 0.43 8.49 -4.20
CA MET A 136 0.20 9.59 -5.13
C MET A 136 -1.30 9.85 -5.40
N TRP A 137 -2.18 9.08 -4.77
CA TRP A 137 -3.63 9.16 -4.91
C TRP A 137 -4.06 9.08 -6.39
N THR A 138 -3.50 8.12 -7.12
CA THR A 138 -3.79 7.93 -8.55
C THR A 138 -4.18 6.50 -8.92
N TRP A 139 -5.14 6.42 -9.83
CA TRP A 139 -5.33 5.31 -10.74
C TRP A 139 -5.86 5.87 -12.06
N PHE A 140 -5.62 5.16 -13.16
CA PHE A 140 -6.09 5.53 -14.49
C PHE A 140 -6.77 4.33 -15.13
N ARG A 141 -7.91 4.52 -15.79
CA ARG A 141 -8.60 3.44 -16.52
C ARG A 141 -8.31 3.56 -18.00
N ALA A 142 -7.90 2.46 -18.62
CA ALA A 142 -7.72 2.43 -20.07
C ALA A 142 -9.08 2.51 -20.81
N ALA A 143 -9.03 2.69 -22.12
CA ALA A 143 -10.23 2.80 -22.96
C ALA A 143 -11.12 1.54 -22.88
N GLU A 144 -10.51 0.37 -22.64
CA GLU A 144 -11.18 -0.91 -22.48
C GLU A 144 -11.87 -1.07 -21.10
N GLY A 145 -11.70 -0.10 -20.20
CA GLY A 145 -12.43 0.01 -18.94
C GLY A 145 -11.70 -0.55 -17.71
N HIS A 146 -10.61 -1.31 -17.87
CA HIS A 146 -9.80 -1.79 -16.75
C HIS A 146 -8.91 -0.70 -16.15
N VAL A 147 -8.53 -0.85 -14.87
CA VAL A 147 -7.45 -0.03 -14.28
C VAL A 147 -6.13 -0.37 -14.98
N ALA A 148 -5.40 0.62 -15.48
CA ALA A 148 -4.13 0.41 -16.18
C ALA A 148 -3.06 -0.18 -15.25
N GLY A 149 -2.21 -1.06 -15.77
CA GLY A 149 -0.99 -1.52 -15.11
C GLY A 149 0.19 -0.56 -15.32
N ALA A 150 1.31 -0.77 -14.61
CA ALA A 150 2.46 0.12 -14.73
C ALA A 150 3.12 0.07 -16.12
N ALA A 151 3.10 -1.09 -16.77
CA ALA A 151 3.59 -1.26 -18.15
C ALA A 151 2.74 -0.44 -19.14
N GLU A 152 1.42 -0.48 -19.03
CA GLU A 152 0.52 0.30 -19.90
C GLU A 152 0.76 1.82 -19.70
N LEU A 153 0.95 2.26 -18.45
CA LEU A 153 1.29 3.65 -18.15
C LEU A 153 2.67 4.05 -18.69
N ALA A 154 3.66 3.16 -18.69
CA ALA A 154 4.98 3.41 -19.25
C ALA A 154 4.98 3.44 -20.79
N GLU A 155 4.15 2.65 -21.45
CA GLU A 155 3.99 2.66 -22.92
C GLU A 155 3.24 3.90 -23.41
N LYS A 156 2.21 4.33 -22.67
CA LYS A 156 1.31 5.43 -23.07
C LYS A 156 1.15 6.50 -21.98
N PRO A 157 2.25 7.09 -21.46
CA PRO A 157 2.20 7.98 -20.31
C PRO A 157 1.39 9.25 -20.59
N ARG A 158 1.54 9.84 -21.78
CA ARG A 158 0.79 11.05 -22.14
C ARG A 158 -0.73 10.79 -22.23
N GLU A 159 -1.11 9.75 -22.96
CA GLU A 159 -2.52 9.38 -23.19
C GLU A 159 -3.20 9.00 -21.88
N LEU A 160 -2.61 8.07 -21.10
CA LEU A 160 -3.26 7.52 -19.92
C LEU A 160 -3.18 8.43 -18.68
N ILE A 161 -2.12 9.24 -18.54
CA ILE A 161 -1.91 10.04 -17.32
C ILE A 161 -2.40 11.48 -17.53
N LEU A 162 -1.98 12.14 -18.62
CA LEU A 162 -2.25 13.57 -18.83
C LEU A 162 -3.62 13.83 -19.45
N GLU A 163 -3.98 13.06 -20.47
CA GLU A 163 -5.16 13.33 -21.31
C GLU A 163 -6.40 12.56 -20.90
N ASN A 164 -6.24 11.44 -20.19
CA ASN A 164 -7.32 10.56 -19.81
C ASN A 164 -8.24 11.18 -18.73
N PRO A 165 -9.53 11.40 -19.02
CA PRO A 165 -10.48 11.88 -18.02
C PRO A 165 -10.94 10.76 -17.07
N ASN A 166 -10.77 9.47 -17.43
CA ASN A 166 -11.19 8.33 -16.62
C ASN A 166 -10.06 7.92 -15.66
N ARG A 167 -9.96 8.67 -14.56
CA ARG A 167 -8.93 8.52 -13.53
C ARG A 167 -9.51 8.79 -12.15
N SER A 168 -8.71 8.57 -11.11
CA SER A 168 -9.10 8.91 -9.74
C SER A 168 -9.54 10.36 -9.60
N ASN A 169 -10.45 10.61 -8.66
CA ASN A 169 -10.89 11.95 -8.30
C ASN A 169 -11.06 12.05 -6.77
N PRO A 170 -10.16 12.77 -6.05
CA PRO A 170 -9.04 13.55 -6.60
C PRO A 170 -7.93 12.65 -7.18
N CYS A 171 -7.12 13.24 -8.06
CA CYS A 171 -5.87 12.69 -8.58
C CYS A 171 -4.73 13.60 -8.06
N ASP A 172 -4.51 13.55 -6.74
CA ASP A 172 -3.75 14.55 -5.99
C ASP A 172 -2.34 14.04 -5.65
N LEU A 173 -1.35 14.61 -6.32
CA LEU A 173 0.04 14.20 -6.22
C LEU A 173 0.74 15.07 -5.15
N PRO A 174 1.11 14.50 -3.99
CA PRO A 174 1.61 15.31 -2.87
C PRO A 174 2.98 15.95 -3.11
N ASP A 175 3.80 15.37 -4.00
CA ASP A 175 5.22 15.76 -4.17
C ASP A 175 5.61 16.16 -5.61
N ARG A 176 4.71 16.03 -6.61
CA ARG A 176 5.04 16.31 -8.01
C ARG A 176 3.80 16.63 -8.84
N LYS A 177 4.00 17.24 -10.01
CA LYS A 177 2.91 17.47 -10.97
C LYS A 177 2.63 16.23 -11.82
N LEU A 178 1.47 16.20 -12.46
CA LEU A 178 1.04 15.09 -13.29
C LEU A 178 1.95 14.90 -14.51
N GLU A 179 2.52 15.98 -15.05
CA GLU A 179 3.55 15.95 -16.07
C GLU A 179 4.81 15.23 -15.59
N CYS A 180 5.27 15.51 -14.36
CA CYS A 180 6.41 14.82 -13.77
C CYS A 180 6.13 13.34 -13.50
N TYR A 181 4.88 13.01 -13.13
CA TYR A 181 4.44 11.62 -12.97
C TYR A 181 4.45 10.88 -14.32
N ALA A 182 3.94 11.51 -15.39
CA ALA A 182 4.00 10.95 -16.74
C ALA A 182 5.44 10.79 -17.25
N GLU A 183 6.32 11.77 -17.01
CA GLU A 183 7.75 11.67 -17.36
C GLU A 183 8.46 10.54 -16.62
N MET A 184 8.09 10.26 -15.37
CA MET A 184 8.63 9.14 -14.59
C MET A 184 8.27 7.80 -15.26
N TYR A 185 7.00 7.60 -15.63
CA TYR A 185 6.59 6.41 -16.37
C TYR A 185 7.25 6.33 -17.75
N ALA A 186 7.38 7.44 -18.47
CA ALA A 186 8.05 7.48 -19.77
C ALA A 186 9.53 7.06 -19.72
N LYS A 187 10.19 7.21 -18.56
CA LYS A 187 11.59 6.80 -18.32
C LYS A 187 11.71 5.40 -17.72
N THR A 188 10.60 4.72 -17.49
CA THR A 188 10.59 3.39 -16.88
C THR A 188 10.88 2.34 -17.94
N GLU A 189 11.84 1.47 -17.67
CA GLU A 189 12.20 0.38 -18.58
C GLU A 189 11.20 -0.78 -18.46
N ILE A 190 10.79 -1.33 -19.60
CA ILE A 190 9.91 -2.50 -19.70
C ILE A 190 10.74 -3.68 -20.21
N VAL A 191 10.81 -4.75 -19.41
CA VAL A 191 11.49 -6.00 -19.75
C VAL A 191 10.46 -7.11 -19.79
N ASN A 192 10.35 -7.82 -20.92
CA ASN A 192 9.38 -8.91 -21.13
C ASN A 192 7.91 -8.49 -20.83
N GLY A 193 7.54 -7.27 -21.22
CA GLY A 193 6.18 -6.74 -21.02
C GLY A 193 5.87 -6.34 -19.58
N ARG A 194 6.90 -6.16 -18.74
CA ARG A 194 6.75 -5.75 -17.33
C ARG A 194 7.73 -4.67 -16.94
N VAL A 195 7.32 -3.79 -16.03
CA VAL A 195 8.25 -2.97 -15.27
C VAL A 195 9.08 -3.89 -14.37
N GLU A 196 10.39 -3.71 -14.33
CA GLU A 196 11.26 -4.54 -13.51
C GLU A 196 10.89 -4.39 -12.02
N GLY A 197 10.65 -5.52 -11.38
CA GLY A 197 10.28 -5.60 -9.98
C GLY A 197 11.44 -6.06 -9.12
N VAL A 198 11.74 -5.32 -8.05
CA VAL A 198 12.54 -5.87 -6.95
C VAL A 198 11.56 -6.54 -6.00
N CYS A 199 11.53 -7.87 -6.04
CA CYS A 199 10.78 -8.65 -5.06
C CYS A 199 11.67 -8.84 -3.81
N PRO A 200 11.33 -8.29 -2.63
CA PRO A 200 11.94 -8.76 -1.41
C PRO A 200 11.43 -10.18 -1.12
N ASP A 201 12.35 -11.15 -1.09
CA ASP A 201 12.06 -12.55 -0.74
C ASP A 201 11.59 -12.74 0.70
N TRP A 202 11.84 -11.75 1.57
CA TRP A 202 11.28 -11.74 2.91
C TRP A 202 9.84 -11.25 2.84
N GLY A 203 8.91 -12.19 2.64
CA GLY A 203 7.50 -11.94 2.89
C GLY A 203 7.37 -11.23 4.24
N ILE A 204 6.71 -10.06 4.22
CA ILE A 204 6.32 -9.33 5.42
C ILE A 204 5.57 -10.33 6.30
N ARG A 205 6.27 -10.95 7.26
CA ARG A 205 5.61 -11.54 8.43
C ARG A 205 5.18 -10.33 9.22
N ALA A 206 4.01 -9.79 8.88
CA ALA A 206 3.40 -8.70 9.64
C ALA A 206 3.38 -9.16 11.08
N HIS A 207 4.08 -8.46 11.96
CA HIS A 207 3.95 -8.77 13.37
C HIS A 207 2.54 -8.32 13.76
N CYS A 208 1.72 -9.26 14.25
CA CYS A 208 0.55 -8.87 15.02
C CYS A 208 1.05 -7.96 16.16
N MET A 209 0.29 -6.93 16.55
CA MET A 209 0.65 -6.03 17.66
C MET A 209 0.64 -6.70 19.05
N ASP A 210 0.79 -8.02 19.10
CA ASP A 210 1.03 -8.74 20.34
C ASP A 210 2.50 -8.52 20.71
N PHE A 211 2.79 -7.44 21.46
CA PHE A 211 4.05 -7.31 22.17
C PHE A 211 4.12 -8.43 23.21
N HIS A 212 4.90 -9.47 22.95
CA HIS A 212 5.26 -10.50 23.93
C HIS A 212 6.64 -10.24 24.51
#